data_AF-A0A1I1WUB6-F1
#
_entry.id   AF-A0A1I1WUB6-F1
#
_cell.length_a   1.000
_cell.length_b   1.000
_cell.length_c   1.000
_cell.angle_alpha   90.00
_cell.angle_beta   90.00
_cell.angle_gamma   90.00
#
_symmetry.space_group_name_H-M   'P 1'
#
loop_
_entity.id
_entity.type
_entity.pdbx_description
1 polymer ?
#
loop_
_entity_poly.entity_id
_entity_poly.type
_entity_poly.pdbx_seq_one_letter_code
_entity_poly.pdbx_strand_id
1 'polypeptide(L)'
;MGFAHEYATAIVRRGRYPMEPADFVPDWADRPRKGKHFPGAESFPLPRDEAPPEATVQRGLFGPRGTGAFTLPLLSGMLQESYGLVGRRLAVQANSDLGTLPMYTQANWSRGTASGGGLYPIGVHWVSGPSGPLTPGVYYYSTPHHRMRRLLAGDATAEVRAALGGELGADCDQFLVLGVRFWQNAFKYNSFSYHVVTMDIGALLQTWRIWARARGLHIGPALWFDEARLGRLLGLDQDEEGVFAVVPLTWEGAPSARPAPVEASFAPRVHHADQERSRTTMTFETVRRMHAATLDGAADRPPAGALDTALALPVPAGGERTALPAPRPLDVAVGTALRSRRSSFGRFQAVTPLPAEALSTVLAAVDTAGTLDSDTETPGAGPLSRSYVFVNHVAGIAQGSYLYDPADRSLRLVKAGAPGEFLQRNYFLANYNLEQAAAVIVPVARTTAVLDAVGDRGYRLVNAVIGAASQAVYTASAAAGLSCGVALGFDAISFTEELALEETGEVPLLIMMIGHERPRPADFRYEIA
;
A
#
# COMPACT_ATOMS: atom_id res chain seq x y z
N MET A 1 17.66 -19.39 9.92
CA MET A 1 16.60 -19.02 8.96
C MET A 1 15.35 -18.79 9.78
N GLY A 2 14.77 -17.59 9.72
CA GLY A 2 13.60 -17.23 10.52
C GLY A 2 12.30 -17.73 9.90
N PHE A 3 11.17 -17.51 10.56
CA PHE A 3 9.88 -18.00 10.07
C PHE A 3 9.43 -17.25 8.79
N ALA A 4 9.94 -16.04 8.53
CA ALA A 4 9.59 -15.30 7.32
C ALA A 4 10.07 -16.00 6.05
N HIS A 5 11.18 -16.76 6.09
CA HIS A 5 11.65 -17.54 4.94
C HIS A 5 10.66 -18.66 4.58
N GLU A 6 10.17 -19.38 5.59
CA GLU A 6 9.13 -20.40 5.42
C GLU A 6 7.85 -19.78 4.88
N TYR A 7 7.42 -18.66 5.47
CA TYR A 7 6.22 -17.95 5.04
C TYR A 7 6.34 -17.42 3.60
N ALA A 8 7.46 -16.80 3.24
CA ALA A 8 7.71 -16.33 1.87
C ALA A 8 7.68 -17.49 0.86
N THR A 9 8.28 -18.63 1.21
CA THR A 9 8.23 -19.85 0.39
C THR A 9 6.79 -20.34 0.21
N ALA A 10 6.00 -20.35 1.29
CA ALA A 10 4.59 -20.73 1.25
C ALA A 10 3.76 -19.77 0.36
N ILE A 11 4.05 -18.47 0.40
CA ILE A 11 3.40 -17.48 -0.49
C ILE A 11 3.63 -17.81 -1.95
N VAL A 12 4.88 -18.06 -2.35
CA VAL A 12 5.22 -18.38 -3.75
C VAL A 12 4.52 -19.66 -4.21
N ARG A 13 4.43 -20.64 -3.32
CA ARG A 13 3.86 -21.96 -3.60
C ARG A 13 2.33 -22.02 -3.48
N ARG A 14 1.67 -20.97 -2.98
CA ARG A 14 0.25 -21.00 -2.57
C ARG A 14 -0.74 -21.36 -3.67
N GLY A 15 -0.36 -21.13 -4.92
CA GLY A 15 -1.17 -21.48 -6.08
C GLY A 15 -1.23 -22.98 -6.37
N ARG A 16 -0.22 -23.73 -5.92
CA ARG A 16 -0.09 -25.18 -6.10
C ARG A 16 -0.31 -25.94 -4.78
N TYR A 17 0.00 -25.31 -3.65
CA TYR A 17 -0.12 -25.86 -2.30
C TYR A 17 -0.86 -24.86 -1.41
N PRO A 18 -2.12 -25.12 -1.02
CA PRO A 18 -2.89 -24.17 -0.22
C PRO A 18 -2.22 -23.92 1.13
N MET A 19 -2.38 -22.70 1.66
CA MET A 19 -1.93 -22.37 3.01
C MET A 19 -2.98 -22.80 4.02
N GLU A 20 -2.56 -23.51 5.07
CA GLU A 20 -3.48 -23.93 6.13
C GLU A 20 -4.10 -22.74 6.87
N PRO A 21 -5.37 -22.81 7.31
CA PRO A 21 -6.34 -23.89 7.04
C PRO A 21 -6.88 -23.86 5.61
N ALA A 22 -6.70 -24.96 4.86
CA ALA A 22 -7.06 -25.04 3.43
C ALA A 22 -8.58 -24.94 3.18
N ASP A 23 -9.39 -25.52 4.08
CA ASP A 23 -10.85 -25.59 3.95
C ASP A 23 -11.60 -24.44 4.63
N PHE A 24 -10.89 -23.36 4.99
CA PHE A 24 -11.52 -22.22 5.64
C PHE A 24 -12.44 -21.45 4.69
N VAL A 25 -13.69 -21.28 5.13
CA VAL A 25 -14.72 -20.52 4.40
C VAL A 25 -15.06 -19.25 5.19
N PRO A 26 -14.88 -18.05 4.61
CA PRO A 26 -15.28 -16.80 5.23
C PRO A 26 -16.80 -16.72 5.50
N ASP A 27 -17.18 -16.40 6.73
CA ASP A 27 -18.57 -15.99 7.04
C ASP A 27 -18.76 -14.51 6.71
N TRP A 28 -19.36 -14.25 5.55
CA TRP A 28 -19.63 -12.88 5.09
C TRP A 28 -20.75 -12.19 5.88
N ALA A 29 -21.65 -12.94 6.53
CA ALA A 29 -22.67 -12.36 7.39
C ALA A 29 -22.03 -11.81 8.68
N ASP A 30 -21.04 -12.52 9.22
CA ASP A 30 -20.26 -12.14 10.40
C ASP A 30 -18.96 -11.37 10.09
N ARG A 31 -18.83 -10.77 8.89
CA ARG A 31 -17.62 -10.05 8.48
C ARG A 31 -17.25 -8.91 9.47
N PRO A 32 -15.97 -8.55 9.58
CA PRO A 32 -15.53 -7.49 10.48
C PRO A 32 -16.00 -6.10 10.08
N ARG A 33 -15.94 -5.17 11.02
CA ARG A 33 -16.12 -3.74 10.75
C ARG A 33 -14.97 -3.22 9.88
N LYS A 34 -15.29 -2.36 8.91
CA LYS A 34 -14.27 -1.61 8.13
C LYS A 34 -13.77 -0.43 8.97
N GLY A 35 -12.65 -0.62 9.65
CA GLY A 35 -12.13 0.32 10.65
C GLY A 35 -12.69 0.06 12.05
N LYS A 36 -12.13 0.76 13.04
CA LYS A 36 -12.45 0.59 14.46
C LYS A 36 -13.58 1.50 14.91
N HIS A 37 -14.26 1.10 15.98
CA HIS A 37 -15.30 1.87 16.63
C HIS A 37 -15.02 1.99 18.13
N PHE A 38 -14.86 3.23 18.60
CA PHE A 38 -14.65 3.55 20.01
C PHE A 38 -15.86 4.32 20.54
N PRO A 39 -16.87 3.65 21.12
CA PRO A 39 -18.00 4.32 21.76
C PRO A 39 -17.53 5.23 22.90
N GLY A 40 -18.26 6.33 23.10
CA GLY A 40 -17.95 7.30 24.15
C GLY A 40 -16.71 8.17 23.87
N ALA A 41 -15.87 7.83 22.88
CA ALA A 41 -14.74 8.66 22.48
C ALA A 41 -15.23 9.97 21.83
N GLU A 42 -14.76 11.09 22.37
CA GLU A 42 -15.07 12.43 21.89
C GLU A 42 -14.60 12.59 20.44
N SER A 43 -15.38 13.32 19.64
CA SER A 43 -15.18 13.43 18.20
C SER A 43 -14.96 14.86 17.73
N PHE A 44 -13.91 15.06 16.96
CA PHE A 44 -13.51 16.35 16.41
C PHE A 44 -13.62 16.29 14.88
N PRO A 45 -14.49 17.10 14.25
CA PRO A 45 -14.57 17.14 12.80
C PRO A 45 -13.25 17.65 12.21
N LEU A 46 -12.85 17.07 11.08
CA LEU A 46 -11.70 17.56 10.34
C LEU A 46 -12.14 18.66 9.35
N PRO A 47 -11.33 19.73 9.19
CA PRO A 47 -11.66 20.83 8.28
C PRO A 47 -11.54 20.39 6.83
N ARG A 48 -12.08 21.17 5.89
CA ARG A 48 -11.83 20.93 4.46
C ARG A 48 -10.43 21.39 4.09
N ASP A 49 -9.79 20.62 3.22
CA ASP A 49 -8.58 21.02 2.48
C ASP A 49 -8.98 21.70 1.17
N GLU A 50 -8.20 22.68 0.73
CA GLU A 50 -8.30 23.29 -0.60
C GLU A 50 -7.01 23.00 -1.35
N ALA A 51 -7.10 22.08 -2.32
CA ALA A 51 -5.94 21.67 -3.10
C ALA A 51 -5.55 22.79 -4.07
N PRO A 52 -4.27 23.21 -4.10
CA PRO A 52 -3.83 24.22 -5.05
C PRO A 52 -3.69 23.60 -6.46
N PRO A 53 -3.83 24.39 -7.54
CA PRO A 53 -3.84 23.87 -8.92
C PRO A 53 -2.61 23.04 -9.31
N GLU A 54 -1.45 23.37 -8.73
CA GLU A 54 -0.16 22.72 -8.99
C GLU A 54 0.02 21.38 -8.25
N ALA A 55 -0.95 20.96 -7.41
CA ALA A 55 -0.94 19.66 -6.74
C ALA A 55 -1.35 18.51 -7.68
N THR A 56 -0.58 18.32 -8.75
CA THR A 56 -0.82 17.33 -9.81
C THR A 56 -0.13 15.99 -9.53
N VAL A 57 -0.60 14.92 -10.18
CA VAL A 57 0.05 13.60 -10.11
C VAL A 57 1.47 13.66 -10.67
N GLN A 58 1.72 14.47 -11.69
CA GLN A 58 3.07 14.72 -12.22
C GLN A 58 4.02 15.20 -11.11
N ARG A 59 3.61 16.21 -10.35
CA ARG A 59 4.41 16.71 -9.22
C ARG A 59 4.49 15.70 -8.08
N GLY A 60 3.42 14.97 -7.82
CA GLY A 60 3.38 13.95 -6.76
C GLY A 60 4.29 12.74 -7.01
N LEU A 61 4.50 12.33 -8.26
CA LEU A 61 5.40 11.23 -8.61
C LEU A 61 6.83 11.72 -8.88
N PHE A 62 6.97 12.80 -9.66
CA PHE A 62 8.26 13.20 -10.24
C PHE A 62 8.79 14.55 -9.74
N GLY A 63 8.04 15.23 -8.86
CA GLY A 63 8.47 16.50 -8.29
C GLY A 63 9.64 16.35 -7.30
N PRO A 64 10.25 17.48 -6.91
CA PRO A 64 11.30 17.46 -5.89
C PRO A 64 10.74 17.04 -4.52
N ARG A 65 11.62 16.60 -3.64
CA ARG A 65 11.31 16.42 -2.21
C ARG A 65 10.83 17.76 -1.63
N GLY A 66 9.71 17.72 -0.92
CA GLY A 66 9.14 18.89 -0.27
C GLY A 66 9.89 19.30 1.00
N THR A 67 9.78 20.56 1.37
CA THR A 67 10.33 21.14 2.61
C THR A 67 9.27 21.86 3.44
N GLY A 68 8.02 21.87 2.98
CA GLY A 68 6.91 22.48 3.70
C GLY A 68 6.51 21.71 4.95
N ALA A 69 5.64 22.33 5.74
CA ALA A 69 5.10 21.76 6.97
C ALA A 69 3.60 21.47 6.83
N PHE A 70 3.13 20.44 7.53
CA PHE A 70 1.73 20.11 7.63
C PHE A 70 0.98 21.12 8.50
N THR A 71 -0.28 21.32 8.12
CA THR A 71 -1.31 22.00 8.89
C THR A 71 -2.50 21.05 9.06
N LEU A 72 -3.47 21.38 9.90
CA LEU A 72 -4.66 20.55 10.06
C LEU A 72 -5.49 20.40 8.76
N PRO A 73 -5.71 21.44 7.95
CA PRO A 73 -6.30 21.28 6.62
C PRO A 73 -5.52 20.30 5.73
N LEU A 74 -4.18 20.38 5.69
CA LEU A 74 -3.36 19.48 4.88
C LEU A 74 -3.47 18.02 5.37
N LEU A 75 -3.34 17.78 6.68
CA LEU A 75 -3.53 16.45 7.25
C LEU A 75 -4.94 15.92 6.94
N SER A 76 -5.95 16.77 7.09
CA SER A 76 -7.34 16.43 6.80
C SER A 76 -7.53 15.99 5.35
N GLY A 77 -7.06 16.80 4.39
CA GLY A 77 -7.15 16.51 2.96
C GLY A 77 -6.46 15.19 2.60
N MET A 78 -5.25 14.97 3.13
CA MET A 78 -4.52 13.73 2.92
C MET A 78 -5.31 12.52 3.42
N LEU A 79 -5.85 12.58 4.64
CA LEU A 79 -6.63 11.49 5.23
C LEU A 79 -7.95 11.24 4.47
N GLN A 80 -8.63 12.29 4.02
CA GLN A 80 -9.88 12.17 3.25
C GLN A 80 -9.64 11.56 1.88
N GLU A 81 -8.64 12.05 1.14
CA GLU A 81 -8.38 11.61 -0.23
C GLU A 81 -7.70 10.23 -0.27
N SER A 82 -6.96 9.84 0.77
CA SER A 82 -6.32 8.52 0.85
C SER A 82 -7.25 7.42 1.39
N TYR A 83 -7.77 7.58 2.61
CA TYR A 83 -8.41 6.52 3.38
C TYR A 83 -9.84 6.87 3.85
N GLY A 84 -10.28 8.11 3.62
CA GLY A 84 -11.68 8.51 3.73
C GLY A 84 -12.55 7.81 2.68
N LEU A 85 -13.86 7.80 2.92
CA LEU A 85 -14.81 7.28 1.94
C LEU A 85 -14.98 8.33 0.82
N VAL A 86 -14.56 8.00 -0.40
CA VAL A 86 -14.56 8.95 -1.53
C VAL A 86 -15.69 8.73 -2.54
N GLY A 87 -16.38 7.59 -2.46
CA GLY A 87 -17.53 7.32 -3.32
C GLY A 87 -18.10 5.92 -3.12
N ARG A 88 -19.41 5.75 -3.37
CA ARG A 88 -20.07 4.45 -3.35
C ARG A 88 -19.74 3.69 -4.64
N ARG A 89 -19.39 2.41 -4.52
CA ARG A 89 -19.11 1.53 -5.66
C ARG A 89 -20.43 1.01 -6.21
N LEU A 90 -20.89 1.60 -7.30
CA LEU A 90 -22.17 1.27 -7.95
C LEU A 90 -22.00 0.61 -9.32
N ALA A 91 -20.78 0.60 -9.83
CA ALA A 91 -20.48 0.07 -11.15
C ALA A 91 -20.57 -1.46 -11.18
N VAL A 92 -21.27 -1.98 -12.17
CA VAL A 92 -21.43 -3.42 -12.42
C VAL A 92 -20.13 -3.98 -13.02
N GLN A 93 -19.58 -5.02 -12.40
CA GLN A 93 -18.33 -5.66 -12.82
C GLN A 93 -18.24 -7.11 -12.35
N ALA A 94 -17.26 -7.85 -12.86
CA ALA A 94 -17.12 -9.30 -12.68
C ALA A 94 -16.90 -9.75 -11.22
N ASN A 95 -16.60 -8.83 -10.33
CA ASN A 95 -16.37 -9.01 -8.89
C ASN A 95 -17.44 -8.28 -8.04
N SER A 96 -18.58 -7.86 -8.62
CA SER A 96 -19.68 -7.21 -7.90
C SER A 96 -20.71 -8.24 -7.47
N ASP A 97 -21.08 -8.22 -6.19
CA ASP A 97 -22.30 -8.88 -5.73
C ASP A 97 -23.51 -7.96 -6.03
N LEU A 98 -24.21 -8.25 -7.12
CA LEU A 98 -25.34 -7.44 -7.60
C LEU A 98 -26.45 -7.28 -6.56
N GLY A 99 -26.67 -8.30 -5.72
CA GLY A 99 -27.69 -8.26 -4.67
C GLY A 99 -27.41 -7.19 -3.61
N THR A 100 -26.13 -6.83 -3.42
CA THR A 100 -25.72 -5.83 -2.42
C THR A 100 -25.78 -4.39 -2.91
N LEU A 101 -25.87 -4.16 -4.22
CA LEU A 101 -25.85 -2.82 -4.79
C LEU A 101 -26.99 -1.92 -4.27
N PRO A 102 -28.25 -2.40 -4.14
CA PRO A 102 -29.34 -1.59 -3.58
C PRO A 102 -29.20 -1.34 -2.07
N MET A 103 -28.58 -2.27 -1.32
CA MET A 103 -28.59 -2.27 0.15
C MET A 103 -27.60 -1.24 0.74
N TYR A 104 -28.12 -0.13 1.27
CA TYR A 104 -27.29 0.93 1.87
C TYR A 104 -26.46 0.41 3.07
N THR A 105 -27.05 -0.44 3.91
CA THR A 105 -26.38 -1.05 5.08
C THR A 105 -25.23 -1.97 4.70
N GLN A 106 -25.16 -2.40 3.44
CA GLN A 106 -24.12 -3.26 2.90
C GLN A 106 -23.28 -2.56 1.82
N ALA A 107 -23.46 -1.25 1.63
CA ALA A 107 -22.81 -0.49 0.58
C ALA A 107 -21.28 -0.62 0.64
N ASN A 108 -20.69 -0.87 -0.52
CA ASN A 108 -19.25 -0.87 -0.69
C ASN A 108 -18.78 0.53 -1.07
N TRP A 109 -17.83 1.05 -0.29
CA TRP A 109 -17.24 2.36 -0.51
C TRP A 109 -15.83 2.22 -1.09
N SER A 110 -15.48 3.16 -1.96
CA SER A 110 -14.13 3.36 -2.46
C SER A 110 -13.34 4.28 -1.53
N ARG A 111 -12.02 4.10 -1.56
CA ARG A 111 -11.00 4.94 -0.94
C ARG A 111 -9.94 5.24 -1.99
N GLY A 112 -9.18 6.33 -1.86
CA GLY A 112 -8.13 6.66 -2.83
C GLY A 112 -6.97 5.67 -2.84
N THR A 113 -6.73 5.01 -1.71
CA THR A 113 -5.74 3.94 -1.56
C THR A 113 -6.29 2.59 -2.02
N ALA A 114 -5.46 1.80 -2.71
CA ALA A 114 -5.74 0.39 -2.98
C ALA A 114 -5.72 -0.45 -1.69
N SER A 115 -6.43 -1.56 -1.67
CA SER A 115 -6.37 -2.53 -0.58
C SER A 115 -6.79 -3.91 -1.08
N GLY A 116 -6.07 -4.94 -0.65
CA GLY A 116 -6.39 -6.32 -0.99
C GLY A 116 -7.83 -6.67 -0.65
N GLY A 117 -8.61 -7.04 -1.67
CA GLY A 117 -10.04 -7.35 -1.52
C GLY A 117 -10.95 -6.19 -1.11
N GLY A 118 -10.43 -4.96 -1.03
CA GLY A 118 -11.19 -3.80 -0.55
C GLY A 118 -11.63 -3.91 0.91
N LEU A 119 -10.81 -4.57 1.74
CA LEU A 119 -11.10 -4.81 3.15
C LEU A 119 -10.67 -3.64 4.04
N TYR A 120 -9.60 -2.94 3.67
CA TYR A 120 -9.11 -1.74 4.34
C TYR A 120 -8.81 -1.93 5.83
N PRO A 121 -7.86 -2.81 6.19
CA PRO A 121 -7.59 -3.22 7.57
C PRO A 121 -6.74 -2.21 8.38
N ILE A 122 -6.30 -1.11 7.78
CA ILE A 122 -5.37 -0.17 8.42
C ILE A 122 -6.14 0.77 9.34
N GLY A 123 -5.74 0.83 10.60
CA GLY A 123 -6.11 1.89 11.53
C GLY A 123 -5.12 3.04 11.46
N VAL A 124 -5.59 4.28 11.37
CA VAL A 124 -4.74 5.47 11.40
C VAL A 124 -4.95 6.18 12.73
N HIS A 125 -3.91 6.20 13.57
CA HIS A 125 -3.87 7.00 14.77
C HIS A 125 -3.04 8.26 14.53
N TRP A 126 -3.42 9.38 15.12
CA TRP A 126 -2.65 10.61 15.18
C TRP A 126 -2.25 10.88 16.62
N VAL A 127 -0.96 10.78 16.91
CA VAL A 127 -0.39 11.24 18.18
C VAL A 127 -0.04 12.72 17.99
N SER A 128 -0.88 13.57 18.58
CA SER A 128 -0.77 15.02 18.48
C SER A 128 -0.06 15.57 19.70
N GLY A 129 1.03 16.31 19.47
CA GLY A 129 1.76 17.08 20.47
C GLY A 129 1.31 18.54 20.54
N PRO A 130 2.01 19.35 21.35
CA PRO A 130 1.64 20.74 21.66
C PRO A 130 1.61 21.71 20.46
N SER A 131 2.32 21.44 19.37
CA SER A 131 2.26 22.26 18.14
C SER A 131 0.93 22.11 17.39
N GLY A 132 0.20 21.03 17.66
CA GLY A 132 -1.04 20.68 17.00
C GLY A 132 -2.19 21.60 17.44
N PRO A 133 -3.21 21.82 16.59
CA PRO A 133 -4.37 22.63 16.93
C PRO A 133 -5.39 21.92 17.84
N LEU A 134 -5.20 20.61 18.10
CA LEU A 134 -5.99 19.86 19.06
C LEU A 134 -5.20 19.70 20.37
N THR A 135 -5.91 19.49 21.48
CA THR A 135 -5.28 19.12 22.75
C THR A 135 -4.29 17.98 22.55
N PRO A 136 -3.09 18.00 23.16
CA PRO A 136 -2.16 16.88 23.06
C PRO A 136 -2.83 15.56 23.46
N GLY A 137 -2.58 14.50 22.69
CA GLY A 137 -3.30 13.25 22.85
C GLY A 137 -3.10 12.25 21.72
N VAL A 138 -3.75 11.09 21.88
CA VAL A 138 -3.85 10.06 20.85
C VAL A 138 -5.25 10.10 20.26
N TYR A 139 -5.32 10.22 18.95
CA TYR A 139 -6.55 10.30 18.18
C TYR A 139 -6.65 9.15 17.18
N TYR A 140 -7.85 8.66 16.91
CA TYR A 140 -8.12 7.71 15.83
C TYR A 140 -8.92 8.35 14.72
N TYR A 141 -8.49 8.16 13.47
CA TYR A 141 -9.21 8.68 12.30
C TYR A 141 -10.42 7.80 11.96
N SER A 142 -11.62 8.33 12.21
CA SER A 142 -12.89 7.70 11.86
C SER A 142 -13.19 7.89 10.37
N THR A 143 -12.78 6.93 9.53
CA THR A 143 -12.95 6.97 8.06
C THR A 143 -14.39 7.21 7.59
N PRO A 144 -15.46 6.66 8.22
CA PRO A 144 -16.83 6.89 7.73
C PRO A 144 -17.36 8.30 7.96
N HIS A 145 -16.81 9.01 8.94
CA HIS A 145 -17.31 10.32 9.37
C HIS A 145 -16.37 11.47 9.03
N HIS A 146 -15.13 11.16 8.61
CA HIS A 146 -14.06 12.14 8.43
C HIS A 146 -13.83 13.02 9.68
N ARG A 147 -13.54 12.35 10.80
CA ARG A 147 -13.36 12.97 12.13
C ARG A 147 -12.24 12.28 12.89
N MET A 148 -11.60 12.99 13.80
CA MET A 148 -10.71 12.42 14.80
C MET A 148 -11.50 12.01 16.04
N ARG A 149 -11.18 10.85 16.63
CA ARG A 149 -11.73 10.36 17.90
C ARG A 149 -10.63 10.40 18.95
N ARG A 150 -10.77 11.18 20.02
CA ARG A 150 -9.75 11.22 21.07
C ARG A 150 -9.82 9.97 21.93
N LEU A 151 -8.71 9.24 21.99
CA LEU A 151 -8.55 7.99 22.74
C LEU A 151 -7.68 8.16 23.99
N LEU A 152 -6.84 9.20 24.01
CA LEU A 152 -6.05 9.59 25.17
C LEU A 152 -5.88 11.11 25.15
N ALA A 153 -5.99 11.74 26.32
CA ALA A 153 -5.62 13.14 26.53
C ALA A 153 -4.30 13.21 27.30
N GLY A 154 -3.42 14.12 26.90
CA GLY A 154 -2.06 14.24 27.41
C GLY A 154 -1.01 13.99 26.33
N ASP A 155 0.14 14.64 26.45
CA ASP A 155 1.23 14.50 25.48
C ASP A 155 1.87 13.11 25.58
N ALA A 156 1.70 12.31 24.53
CA ALA A 156 2.29 10.97 24.38
C ALA A 156 3.47 10.94 23.38
N THR A 157 3.95 12.10 22.93
CA THR A 157 4.99 12.18 21.88
C THR A 157 6.34 11.65 22.35
N ALA A 158 6.62 11.70 23.66
CA ALA A 158 7.82 11.12 24.24
C ALA A 158 7.89 9.59 24.05
N GLU A 159 6.76 8.90 24.19
CA GLU A 159 6.68 7.45 23.93
C GLU A 159 6.94 7.11 22.46
N VAL A 160 6.42 7.93 21.54
CA VAL A 160 6.65 7.72 20.10
C VAL A 160 8.12 7.94 19.76
N ARG A 161 8.74 9.04 20.21
CA ARG A 161 10.17 9.30 19.98
C ARG A 161 11.06 8.21 20.59
N ALA A 162 10.71 7.74 21.79
CA ALA A 162 11.43 6.64 22.43
C ALA A 162 11.31 5.33 21.64
N ALA A 163 10.15 5.05 21.03
CA ALA A 163 9.98 3.88 20.16
C ALA A 163 10.78 3.97 18.86
N LEU A 164 10.95 5.18 18.31
CA LEU A 164 11.73 5.40 17.08
C LEU A 164 13.24 5.29 17.33
N GLY A 165 13.74 5.67 18.51
CA GLY A 165 15.10 5.41 18.95
C GLY A 165 16.24 6.07 18.16
N GLY A 166 15.94 7.07 17.32
CA GLY A 166 16.93 7.73 16.44
C GLY A 166 16.57 9.18 16.08
N GLU A 167 17.24 9.72 15.05
CA GLU A 167 17.05 11.11 14.59
C GLU A 167 15.70 11.33 13.89
N LEU A 168 15.13 10.28 13.28
CA LEU A 168 13.86 10.38 12.58
C LEU A 168 12.74 10.81 13.53
N GLY A 169 12.15 11.98 13.26
CA GLY A 169 11.07 12.52 14.07
C GLY A 169 11.51 13.06 15.43
N ALA A 170 12.80 13.24 15.68
CA ALA A 170 13.33 13.79 16.94
C ALA A 170 12.78 15.20 17.23
N ASP A 171 12.65 16.01 16.17
CA ASP A 171 12.11 17.38 16.22
C ASP A 171 10.61 17.45 15.90
N CYS A 172 9.96 16.28 15.72
CA CYS A 172 8.53 16.20 15.50
C CYS A 172 7.79 15.99 16.83
N ASP A 173 6.59 16.55 16.89
CA ASP A 173 5.60 16.27 17.92
C ASP A 173 4.25 15.86 17.31
N GLN A 174 4.20 15.66 15.98
CA GLN A 174 3.05 15.15 15.27
C GLN A 174 3.43 13.82 14.58
N PHE A 175 2.70 12.75 14.90
CA PHE A 175 2.98 11.42 14.36
C PHE A 175 1.70 10.73 13.92
N LEU A 176 1.71 10.13 12.72
CA LEU A 176 0.70 9.14 12.34
C LEU A 176 1.22 7.74 12.66
N VAL A 177 0.41 6.92 13.33
CA VAL A 177 0.75 5.55 13.68
C VAL A 177 -0.23 4.60 12.99
N LEU A 178 0.30 3.75 12.10
CA LEU A 178 -0.47 2.83 11.28
C LEU A 178 -0.55 1.45 11.94
N GLY A 179 -1.74 1.07 12.38
CA GLY A 179 -2.02 -0.26 12.94
C GLY A 179 -2.77 -1.16 11.95
N VAL A 180 -2.72 -2.47 12.15
CA VAL A 180 -3.48 -3.46 11.36
C VAL A 180 -4.13 -4.45 12.29
N ARG A 181 -5.47 -4.42 12.40
CA ARG A 181 -6.24 -5.46 13.08
C ARG A 181 -6.35 -6.68 12.17
N PHE A 182 -5.70 -7.79 12.52
CA PHE A 182 -5.52 -8.93 11.61
C PHE A 182 -6.85 -9.51 11.14
N TRP A 183 -7.84 -9.61 12.03
CA TRP A 183 -9.16 -10.14 11.70
C TRP A 183 -9.84 -9.39 10.54
N GLN A 184 -9.62 -8.07 10.40
CA GLN A 184 -10.20 -7.25 9.32
C GLN A 184 -9.78 -7.72 7.92
N ASN A 185 -8.67 -8.45 7.80
CA ASN A 185 -8.19 -9.02 6.55
C ASN A 185 -8.26 -10.56 6.55
N ALA A 186 -7.83 -11.19 7.65
CA ALA A 186 -7.74 -12.63 7.80
C ALA A 186 -9.10 -13.35 7.75
N PHE A 187 -10.22 -12.68 8.07
CA PHE A 187 -11.54 -13.28 7.89
C PHE A 187 -11.78 -13.74 6.42
N LYS A 188 -11.17 -13.07 5.44
CA LYS A 188 -11.24 -13.43 4.03
C LYS A 188 -10.01 -14.22 3.58
N TYR A 189 -8.83 -13.79 4.00
CA TYR A 189 -7.55 -14.24 3.46
C TYR A 189 -6.82 -15.23 4.34
N ASN A 190 -7.39 -15.71 5.44
CA ASN A 190 -6.75 -16.66 6.37
C ASN A 190 -5.25 -16.34 6.62
N SER A 191 -4.39 -17.34 6.58
CA SER A 191 -2.94 -17.25 6.61
C SER A 191 -2.30 -16.40 5.52
N PHE A 192 -2.95 -16.15 4.37
CA PHE A 192 -2.44 -15.25 3.34
C PHE A 192 -2.50 -13.76 3.76
N SER A 193 -3.26 -13.43 4.80
CA SER A 193 -3.54 -12.04 5.20
C SER A 193 -2.29 -11.22 5.47
N TYR A 194 -1.25 -11.79 6.05
CA TYR A 194 -0.06 -11.03 6.44
C TYR A 194 0.69 -10.47 5.21
N HIS A 195 0.71 -11.23 4.12
CA HIS A 195 1.25 -10.77 2.83
C HIS A 195 0.43 -9.62 2.26
N VAL A 196 -0.90 -9.73 2.32
CA VAL A 196 -1.82 -8.70 1.83
C VAL A 196 -1.69 -7.40 2.64
N VAL A 197 -1.75 -7.46 3.96
CA VAL A 197 -1.79 -6.24 4.79
C VAL A 197 -0.49 -5.45 4.78
N THR A 198 0.65 -6.11 4.64
CA THR A 198 1.95 -5.44 4.48
C THR A 198 2.04 -4.69 3.14
N MET A 199 1.41 -5.19 2.07
CA MET A 199 1.26 -4.43 0.82
C MET A 199 0.27 -3.27 0.95
N ASP A 200 -0.82 -3.45 1.70
CA ASP A 200 -1.79 -2.38 1.95
C ASP A 200 -1.11 -1.18 2.66
N ILE A 201 -0.17 -1.44 3.58
CA ILE A 201 0.64 -0.39 4.24
C ILE A 201 1.47 0.37 3.21
N GLY A 202 2.18 -0.34 2.34
CA GLY A 202 2.93 0.26 1.24
C GLY A 202 2.09 1.12 0.31
N ALA A 203 0.90 0.63 -0.05
CA ALA A 203 -0.03 1.36 -0.89
C ALA A 203 -0.47 2.67 -0.23
N LEU A 204 -0.82 2.65 1.07
CA LEU A 204 -1.20 3.86 1.81
C LEU A 204 -0.06 4.86 1.92
N LEU A 205 1.13 4.39 2.27
CA LEU A 205 2.33 5.24 2.37
C LEU A 205 2.64 5.89 1.02
N GLN A 206 2.51 5.17 -0.09
CA GLN A 206 2.71 5.77 -1.42
C GLN A 206 1.61 6.75 -1.79
N THR A 207 0.35 6.50 -1.44
CA THR A 207 -0.72 7.49 -1.60
C THR A 207 -0.35 8.78 -0.89
N TRP A 208 0.12 8.69 0.35
CA TRP A 208 0.53 9.85 1.14
C TRP A 208 1.75 10.55 0.57
N ARG A 209 2.78 9.83 0.11
CA ARG A 209 3.96 10.41 -0.54
C ARG A 209 3.59 11.19 -1.80
N ILE A 210 2.76 10.61 -2.68
CA ILE A 210 2.28 11.29 -3.90
C ILE A 210 1.50 12.55 -3.53
N TRP A 211 0.59 12.45 -2.55
CA TRP A 211 -0.26 13.55 -2.11
C TRP A 211 0.56 14.70 -1.48
N ALA A 212 1.50 14.35 -0.60
CA ALA A 212 2.36 15.29 0.11
C ALA A 212 3.34 15.99 -0.84
N ARG A 213 4.04 15.23 -1.70
CA ARG A 213 5.01 15.77 -2.65
C ARG A 213 4.36 16.75 -3.63
N ALA A 214 3.14 16.46 -4.09
CA ALA A 214 2.38 17.36 -4.95
C ALA A 214 2.12 18.75 -4.29
N ARG A 215 2.12 18.81 -2.95
CA ARG A 215 1.92 20.03 -2.17
C ARG A 215 3.22 20.59 -1.58
N GLY A 216 4.38 20.13 -2.04
CA GLY A 216 5.68 20.58 -1.53
C GLY A 216 5.98 20.11 -0.10
N LEU A 217 5.31 19.04 0.35
CA LEU A 217 5.55 18.38 1.63
C LEU A 217 6.41 17.12 1.43
N HIS A 218 6.96 16.61 2.51
CA HIS A 218 7.70 15.34 2.54
C HIS A 218 7.10 14.40 3.58
N ILE A 219 7.13 13.11 3.27
CA ILE A 219 6.79 12.01 4.17
C ILE A 219 7.90 10.97 4.06
N GLY A 220 8.57 10.71 5.19
CA GLY A 220 9.53 9.63 5.36
C GLY A 220 9.07 8.73 6.51
N PRO A 221 8.50 7.54 6.22
CA PRO A 221 7.98 6.66 7.26
C PRO A 221 9.12 5.95 8.02
N ALA A 222 8.91 5.74 9.31
CA ALA A 222 9.63 4.73 10.07
C ALA A 222 8.95 3.37 9.90
N LEU A 223 9.70 2.38 9.42
CA LEU A 223 9.30 0.99 9.30
C LEU A 223 10.04 0.09 10.32
N TRP A 224 11.06 0.63 11.00
CA TRP A 224 11.81 -0.04 12.05
C TRP A 224 11.78 0.74 13.37
N PHE A 225 11.11 0.19 14.38
CA PHE A 225 10.86 0.85 15.67
C PHE A 225 10.41 -0.19 16.71
N ASP A 226 10.48 0.18 17.99
CA ASP A 226 9.93 -0.60 19.11
C ASP A 226 8.39 -0.65 19.02
N GLU A 227 7.91 -1.63 18.25
CA GLU A 227 6.49 -1.86 18.00
C GLU A 227 5.75 -2.22 19.29
N ALA A 228 6.36 -2.97 20.20
CA ALA A 228 5.74 -3.37 21.47
C ALA A 228 5.46 -2.14 22.36
N ARG A 229 6.36 -1.15 22.39
CA ARG A 229 6.12 0.13 23.10
C ARG A 229 4.91 0.86 22.54
N LEU A 230 4.80 0.99 21.21
CA LEU A 230 3.64 1.64 20.59
C LEU A 230 2.36 0.83 20.78
N GLY A 231 2.44 -0.50 20.75
CA GLY A 231 1.33 -1.39 21.09
C GLY A 231 0.79 -1.14 22.50
N ARG A 232 1.69 -1.02 23.49
CA ARG A 232 1.30 -0.67 24.88
C ARG A 232 0.65 0.71 24.96
N LEU A 233 1.22 1.74 24.31
CA LEU A 233 0.63 3.08 24.26
C LEU A 233 -0.79 3.06 23.67
N LEU A 234 -0.98 2.33 22.58
CA LEU A 234 -2.28 2.22 21.89
C LEU A 234 -3.23 1.21 22.55
N GLY A 235 -2.79 0.51 23.60
CA GLY A 235 -3.58 -0.49 24.31
C GLY A 235 -3.93 -1.72 23.48
N LEU A 236 -3.09 -2.08 22.51
CA LEU A 236 -3.31 -3.17 21.57
C LEU A 236 -2.99 -4.54 22.20
N ASP A 237 -3.74 -5.55 21.78
CA ASP A 237 -3.35 -6.95 21.93
C ASP A 237 -2.49 -7.34 20.72
N GLN A 238 -1.21 -7.67 20.98
CA GLN A 238 -0.23 -8.01 19.95
C GLN A 238 -0.64 -9.24 19.12
N ASP A 239 -1.47 -10.13 19.66
CA ASP A 239 -1.92 -11.32 18.92
C ASP A 239 -3.05 -10.99 17.93
N GLU A 240 -3.77 -9.89 18.14
CA GLU A 240 -4.88 -9.46 17.30
C GLU A 240 -4.53 -8.29 16.37
N GLU A 241 -3.55 -7.47 16.76
CA GLU A 241 -3.21 -6.23 16.08
C GLU A 241 -1.76 -5.80 16.27
N GLY A 242 -1.13 -5.40 15.16
CA GLY A 242 0.24 -4.88 15.14
C GLY A 242 0.33 -3.42 14.67
N VAL A 243 1.48 -2.79 14.91
CA VAL A 243 1.84 -1.46 14.39
C VAL A 243 2.87 -1.61 13.28
N PHE A 244 2.53 -1.13 12.09
CA PHE A 244 3.29 -1.42 10.87
C PHE A 244 4.12 -0.24 10.37
N ALA A 245 3.75 0.99 10.70
CA ALA A 245 4.52 2.17 10.34
C ALA A 245 4.24 3.33 11.31
N VAL A 246 5.23 4.20 11.46
CA VAL A 246 5.07 5.52 12.08
C VAL A 246 5.49 6.58 11.08
N VAL A 247 4.72 7.65 10.95
CA VAL A 247 5.03 8.76 10.05
C VAL A 247 5.15 10.04 10.87
N PRO A 248 6.38 10.47 11.18
CA PRO A 248 6.61 11.81 11.73
C PRO A 248 6.19 12.86 10.71
N LEU A 249 5.53 13.92 11.17
CA LEU A 249 5.12 15.03 10.35
C LEU A 249 5.86 16.29 10.80
N THR A 250 6.55 16.95 9.86
CA THR A 250 6.93 18.36 10.05
C THR A 250 5.66 19.19 10.15
N TRP A 251 5.49 19.96 11.22
CA TRP A 251 4.25 20.68 11.51
C TRP A 251 4.48 22.20 11.59
N GLU A 252 3.49 22.98 11.14
CA GLU A 252 3.53 24.44 11.23
C GLU A 252 3.37 24.90 12.68
N GLY A 253 4.25 25.81 13.12
CA GLY A 253 4.39 26.16 14.52
C GLY A 253 5.41 25.22 15.16
N ALA A 254 6.65 25.70 15.31
CA ALA A 254 7.74 24.90 15.86
C ALA A 254 7.36 24.34 17.25
N PRO A 255 7.87 23.16 17.63
CA PRO A 255 7.69 22.67 19.00
C PRO A 255 8.18 23.73 19.97
N SER A 256 7.31 24.26 20.83
CA SER A 256 7.77 25.02 21.99
C SER A 256 8.64 24.08 22.82
N ALA A 257 9.93 24.36 22.93
CA ALA A 257 10.95 23.70 23.77
C ALA A 257 10.66 22.24 24.17
N ARG A 258 11.52 21.31 23.73
CA ARG A 258 11.50 19.88 24.13
C ARG A 258 11.10 19.75 25.61
N PRO A 259 9.93 19.18 25.93
CA PRO A 259 9.53 19.04 27.32
C PRO A 259 10.64 18.28 28.06
N ALA A 260 11.03 18.79 29.24
CA ALA A 260 12.00 18.12 30.08
C ALA A 260 11.57 16.65 30.27
N PRO A 261 12.51 15.69 30.35
CA PRO A 261 12.16 14.31 30.66
C PRO A 261 11.38 14.31 31.97
N VAL A 262 10.07 14.10 31.88
CA VAL A 262 9.27 13.88 33.08
C VAL A 262 9.51 12.43 33.45
N GLU A 263 10.04 12.17 34.65
CA GLU A 263 9.97 10.83 35.24
C GLU A 263 8.49 10.47 35.37
N ALA A 264 7.95 9.84 34.34
CA ALA A 264 6.56 9.44 34.31
C ALA A 264 6.39 8.31 35.33
N SER A 265 5.72 8.61 36.44
CA SER A 265 5.29 7.60 37.40
C SER A 265 4.30 6.60 36.78
N PHE A 266 3.70 6.94 35.64
CA PHE A 266 2.79 6.10 34.86
C PHE A 266 3.03 6.27 33.35
N ALA A 267 3.18 5.15 32.63
CA ALA A 267 3.27 5.16 31.17
C ALA A 267 1.88 5.45 30.55
N PRO A 268 1.75 6.42 29.64
CA PRO A 268 0.47 6.74 29.01
C PRO A 268 -0.05 5.56 28.20
N ARG A 269 -1.36 5.28 28.30
CA ARG A 269 -2.02 4.18 27.59
C ARG A 269 -3.45 4.54 27.21
N VAL A 270 -3.84 4.18 26.00
CA VAL A 270 -5.25 4.20 25.55
C VAL A 270 -6.04 3.12 26.28
N HIS A 271 -7.14 3.52 26.92
CA HIS A 271 -8.08 2.63 27.60
C HIS A 271 -9.41 2.45 26.85
N HIS A 272 -9.62 3.20 25.76
CA HIS A 272 -10.78 2.99 24.90
C HIS A 272 -10.66 1.66 24.16
N ALA A 273 -11.63 0.77 24.37
CA ALA A 273 -11.72 -0.50 23.66
C ALA A 273 -12.44 -0.35 22.32
N ASP A 274 -11.93 -1.02 21.29
CA ASP A 274 -12.61 -1.16 20.00
C ASP A 274 -13.81 -2.11 20.12
N GLN A 275 -14.94 -1.73 19.55
CA GLN A 275 -16.12 -2.59 19.41
C GLN A 275 -16.19 -3.18 18.00
N GLU A 276 -15.69 -4.42 17.91
CA GLU A 276 -15.82 -5.25 16.72
C GLU A 276 -17.29 -5.60 16.45
N ARG A 277 -17.64 -5.70 15.16
CA ARG A 277 -18.95 -6.09 14.66
C ARG A 277 -19.10 -7.61 14.57
N SER A 278 -18.04 -8.34 14.23
CA SER A 278 -18.06 -9.81 14.21
C SER A 278 -18.42 -10.37 15.58
N ARG A 279 -19.31 -11.36 15.61
CA ARG A 279 -19.66 -12.12 16.83
C ARG A 279 -18.55 -13.11 17.17
N THR A 280 -17.91 -13.69 16.15
CA THR A 280 -16.79 -14.62 16.31
C THR A 280 -15.57 -14.04 15.61
N THR A 281 -14.49 -13.86 16.35
CA THR A 281 -13.17 -13.56 15.82
C THR A 281 -12.33 -14.83 15.83
N MET A 282 -11.51 -15.02 14.80
CA MET A 282 -10.57 -16.15 14.72
C MET A 282 -9.15 -15.62 14.55
N THR A 283 -8.21 -16.31 15.19
CA THR A 283 -6.78 -16.14 14.93
C THR A 283 -6.27 -17.27 14.05
N PHE A 284 -5.28 -16.96 13.22
CA PHE A 284 -4.63 -17.95 12.37
C PHE A 284 -3.18 -18.11 12.82
N GLU A 285 -2.76 -19.35 13.07
CA GLU A 285 -1.44 -19.63 13.64
C GLU A 285 -0.30 -19.07 12.79
N THR A 286 -0.38 -19.21 11.46
CA THR A 286 0.60 -18.64 10.53
C THR A 286 0.71 -17.12 10.66
N VAL A 287 -0.41 -16.42 10.85
CA VAL A 287 -0.43 -14.96 11.02
C VAL A 287 0.20 -14.58 12.35
N ARG A 288 -0.14 -15.29 13.44
CA ARG A 288 0.46 -15.09 14.77
C ARG A 288 1.97 -15.32 14.75
N ARG A 289 2.43 -16.44 14.19
CA ARG A 289 3.86 -16.77 14.06
C ARG A 289 4.61 -15.75 13.22
N MET A 290 4.03 -15.35 12.08
CA MET A 290 4.65 -14.33 11.21
C MET A 290 4.72 -12.98 11.94
N HIS A 291 3.67 -12.60 12.66
CA HIS A 291 3.70 -11.37 13.44
C HIS A 291 4.74 -11.41 14.55
N ALA A 292 4.76 -12.46 15.37
CA ALA A 292 5.74 -12.65 16.44
C ALA A 292 7.18 -12.62 15.92
N ALA A 293 7.45 -13.28 14.78
CA ALA A 293 8.76 -13.26 14.13
C ALA A 293 9.21 -11.84 13.73
N THR A 294 8.28 -10.96 13.31
CA THR A 294 8.60 -9.55 13.00
C THR A 294 8.71 -8.62 14.20
N LEU A 295 8.28 -9.06 15.38
CA LEU A 295 8.43 -8.35 16.65
C LEU A 295 9.77 -8.64 17.31
N ASP A 296 10.30 -9.86 17.12
CA ASP A 296 11.61 -10.25 17.62
C ASP A 296 12.69 -9.33 17.04
N GLY A 297 13.49 -8.71 17.92
CA GLY A 297 14.50 -7.71 17.53
C GLY A 297 13.94 -6.42 16.89
N ALA A 298 12.63 -6.12 16.96
CA ALA A 298 12.07 -4.92 16.31
C ALA A 298 12.61 -3.59 16.88
N ALA A 299 13.09 -3.59 18.12
CA ALA A 299 13.79 -2.45 18.73
C ALA A 299 15.25 -2.32 18.25
N ASP A 300 15.84 -3.41 17.74
CA ASP A 300 17.23 -3.47 17.28
C ASP A 300 17.29 -3.10 15.79
N ARG A 301 17.55 -1.82 15.52
CA ARG A 301 17.62 -1.32 14.14
C ARG A 301 18.79 -1.96 13.39
N PRO A 302 18.60 -2.43 12.13
CA PRO A 302 19.69 -2.91 11.31
C PRO A 302 20.69 -1.78 11.04
N PRO A 303 21.97 -2.09 10.83
CA PRO A 303 22.96 -1.08 10.49
C PRO A 303 22.59 -0.36 9.18
N ALA A 304 22.98 0.91 9.06
CA ALA A 304 22.79 1.66 7.82
C ALA A 304 23.44 0.91 6.64
N GLY A 305 22.74 0.84 5.50
CA GLY A 305 23.20 0.10 4.33
C GLY A 305 23.00 -1.42 4.38
N ALA A 306 22.38 -1.99 5.42
CA ALA A 306 22.13 -3.44 5.49
C ALA A 306 21.38 -3.96 4.25
N LEU A 307 20.38 -3.20 3.78
CA LEU A 307 19.58 -3.55 2.61
C LEU A 307 20.31 -3.41 1.27
N ASP A 308 21.48 -2.76 1.22
CA ASP A 308 22.18 -2.47 -0.03
C ASP A 308 22.58 -3.76 -0.78
N THR A 309 22.79 -4.85 -0.04
CA THR A 309 23.10 -6.19 -0.59
C THR A 309 21.90 -6.89 -1.24
N ALA A 310 20.69 -6.44 -0.90
CA ALA A 310 19.41 -7.02 -1.32
C ALA A 310 18.67 -6.18 -2.36
N LEU A 311 19.26 -5.06 -2.82
CA LEU A 311 18.70 -4.21 -3.87
C LEU A 311 18.46 -4.99 -5.17
N ALA A 312 17.58 -4.42 -6.01
CA ALA A 312 17.30 -4.93 -7.34
C ALA A 312 18.59 -5.01 -8.16
N LEU A 313 18.73 -6.08 -8.95
CA LEU A 313 19.92 -6.28 -9.76
C LEU A 313 19.95 -5.26 -10.92
N PRO A 314 21.15 -4.84 -11.36
CA PRO A 314 21.29 -4.05 -12.57
C PRO A 314 20.64 -4.74 -13.77
N VAL A 315 20.08 -3.95 -14.69
CA VAL A 315 19.64 -4.46 -15.98
C VAL A 315 20.88 -4.84 -16.79
N PRO A 316 21.02 -6.09 -17.28
CA PRO A 316 22.23 -6.43 -18.01
C PRO A 316 22.26 -5.75 -19.39
N ALA A 317 23.47 -5.39 -19.85
CA ALA A 317 23.68 -4.49 -20.99
C ALA A 317 23.32 -5.10 -22.37
N GLY A 318 23.43 -6.42 -22.53
CA GLY A 318 23.12 -7.11 -23.78
C GLY A 318 21.62 -7.42 -23.97
N GLY A 319 21.27 -7.99 -25.13
CA GLY A 319 19.91 -8.42 -25.48
C GLY A 319 19.19 -7.47 -26.44
N GLU A 320 18.10 -7.94 -27.04
CA GLU A 320 17.23 -7.13 -27.89
C GLU A 320 16.48 -6.10 -27.04
N ARG A 321 16.48 -4.83 -27.47
CA ARG A 321 15.86 -3.71 -26.75
C ARG A 321 14.89 -2.95 -27.64
N THR A 322 13.77 -2.53 -27.06
CA THR A 322 12.80 -1.62 -27.66
C THR A 322 12.78 -0.32 -26.86
N ALA A 323 13.14 0.79 -27.48
CA ALA A 323 13.09 2.10 -26.84
C ALA A 323 11.62 2.53 -26.61
N LEU A 324 11.33 3.09 -25.43
CA LEU A 324 10.02 3.66 -25.14
C LEU A 324 10.00 5.16 -25.45
N PRO A 325 8.87 5.70 -25.94
CA PRO A 325 8.66 7.14 -26.03
C PRO A 325 8.79 7.82 -24.67
N ALA A 326 9.01 9.13 -24.67
CA ALA A 326 9.01 9.91 -23.43
C ALA A 326 7.64 9.80 -22.72
N PRO A 327 7.59 9.64 -21.39
CA PRO A 327 6.34 9.69 -20.63
C PRO A 327 5.56 10.97 -20.88
N ARG A 328 4.22 10.88 -20.98
CA ARG A 328 3.36 12.05 -21.01
C ARG A 328 3.22 12.68 -19.62
N PRO A 329 3.09 14.02 -19.52
CA PRO A 329 2.76 14.67 -18.27
C PRO A 329 1.43 14.19 -17.67
N LEU A 330 1.39 14.07 -16.34
CA LEU A 330 0.22 13.68 -15.55
C LEU A 330 -0.36 14.89 -14.78
N ASP A 331 -0.83 15.91 -15.50
CA ASP A 331 -1.28 17.19 -14.92
C ASP A 331 -2.64 17.15 -14.20
N VAL A 332 -3.23 15.96 -14.04
CA VAL A 332 -4.45 15.78 -13.26
C VAL A 332 -4.15 16.02 -11.77
N ALA A 333 -4.99 16.80 -11.10
CA ALA A 333 -4.90 17.01 -9.65
C ALA A 333 -4.91 15.65 -8.90
N VAL A 334 -4.03 15.48 -7.90
CA VAL A 334 -3.87 14.21 -7.17
C VAL A 334 -5.20 13.74 -6.59
N GLY A 335 -5.96 14.63 -5.94
CA GLY A 335 -7.25 14.30 -5.37
C GLY A 335 -8.25 13.78 -6.39
N THR A 336 -8.26 14.33 -7.61
CA THR A 336 -9.11 13.87 -8.71
C THR A 336 -8.70 12.47 -9.17
N ALA A 337 -7.40 12.22 -9.35
CA ALA A 337 -6.90 10.90 -9.73
C ALA A 337 -7.20 9.84 -8.65
N LEU A 338 -7.01 10.15 -7.37
CA LEU A 338 -7.33 9.25 -6.26
C LEU A 338 -8.82 8.93 -6.17
N ARG A 339 -9.71 9.90 -6.44
CA ARG A 339 -11.17 9.72 -6.48
C ARG A 339 -11.64 8.91 -7.68
N SER A 340 -11.01 9.06 -8.84
CA SER A 340 -11.39 8.38 -10.09
C SER A 340 -10.76 6.99 -10.25
N ARG A 341 -9.66 6.73 -9.54
CA ARG A 341 -8.96 5.46 -9.50
C ARG A 341 -9.88 4.34 -9.00
N ARG A 342 -9.94 3.27 -9.78
CA ARG A 342 -10.76 2.08 -9.50
C ARG A 342 -10.10 0.83 -10.06
N SER A 343 -10.44 -0.32 -9.50
CA SER A 343 -10.05 -1.62 -10.04
C SER A 343 -11.02 -2.01 -11.17
N SER A 344 -10.51 -2.28 -12.37
CA SER A 344 -11.32 -2.43 -13.58
C SER A 344 -12.17 -3.71 -13.63
N PHE A 345 -11.74 -4.79 -12.95
CA PHE A 345 -12.43 -6.08 -12.84
C PHE A 345 -13.21 -6.54 -14.09
N GLY A 346 -12.50 -7.16 -15.04
CA GLY A 346 -13.11 -7.83 -16.18
C GLY A 346 -13.64 -6.89 -17.28
N ARG A 347 -13.29 -5.60 -17.23
CA ARG A 347 -13.76 -4.60 -18.20
C ARG A 347 -12.70 -4.12 -19.19
N PHE A 348 -11.50 -4.70 -19.16
CA PHE A 348 -10.46 -4.40 -20.15
C PHE A 348 -10.95 -4.72 -21.56
N GLN A 349 -10.47 -3.96 -22.53
CA GLN A 349 -10.68 -4.21 -23.95
C GLN A 349 -9.39 -4.02 -24.74
N ALA A 350 -9.15 -4.92 -25.68
CA ALA A 350 -7.99 -4.92 -26.56
C ALA A 350 -8.24 -4.29 -27.95
N VAL A 351 -9.48 -3.85 -28.24
CA VAL A 351 -9.87 -3.36 -29.59
C VAL A 351 -8.96 -2.22 -30.05
N THR A 352 -8.65 -1.30 -29.13
CA THR A 352 -7.67 -0.24 -29.36
C THR A 352 -6.38 -0.61 -28.62
N PRO A 353 -5.25 -0.82 -29.32
CA PRO A 353 -3.97 -1.00 -28.66
C PRO A 353 -3.60 0.23 -27.83
N LEU A 354 -2.97 0.00 -26.69
CA LEU A 354 -2.46 1.05 -25.83
C LEU A 354 -1.29 1.78 -26.53
N PRO A 355 -1.25 3.12 -26.55
CA PRO A 355 -0.08 3.84 -27.04
C PRO A 355 1.18 3.51 -26.22
N ALA A 356 2.33 3.30 -26.87
CA ALA A 356 3.60 3.03 -26.17
C ALA A 356 3.99 4.12 -25.16
N GLU A 357 3.65 5.39 -25.45
CA GLU A 357 3.81 6.51 -24.52
C GLU A 357 3.03 6.30 -23.21
N ALA A 358 1.83 5.74 -23.29
CA ALA A 358 1.00 5.48 -22.12
C ALA A 358 1.58 4.34 -21.26
N LEU A 359 2.14 3.30 -21.87
CA LEU A 359 2.91 2.28 -21.16
C LEU A 359 4.14 2.90 -20.48
N SER A 360 4.93 3.70 -21.23
CA SER A 360 6.10 4.41 -20.71
C SER A 360 5.78 5.26 -19.48
N THR A 361 4.63 5.94 -19.52
CA THR A 361 4.15 6.78 -18.42
C THR A 361 3.86 5.98 -17.15
N VAL A 362 3.22 4.82 -17.29
CA VAL A 362 2.92 3.96 -16.13
C VAL A 362 4.19 3.30 -15.59
N LEU A 363 5.10 2.84 -16.46
CA LEU A 363 6.37 2.24 -16.05
C LEU A 363 7.26 3.26 -15.30
N ALA A 364 7.33 4.50 -15.80
CA ALA A 364 8.01 5.59 -15.11
C ALA A 364 7.41 5.84 -13.71
N ALA A 365 6.09 5.74 -13.55
CA ALA A 365 5.46 5.89 -12.23
C ALA A 365 5.83 4.75 -11.26
N VAL A 366 5.89 3.50 -11.74
CA VAL A 366 6.30 2.35 -10.92
C VAL A 366 7.73 2.49 -10.41
N ASP A 367 8.63 2.98 -11.27
CA ASP A 367 10.03 3.19 -10.92
C ASP A 367 10.20 4.14 -9.71
N THR A 368 9.37 5.19 -9.62
CA THR A 368 9.37 6.12 -8.46
C THR A 368 8.98 5.47 -7.13
N ALA A 369 8.39 4.27 -7.17
CA ALA A 369 7.88 3.55 -6.01
C ALA A 369 8.73 2.32 -5.64
N GLY A 370 9.90 2.15 -6.28
CA GLY A 370 10.88 1.13 -5.90
C GLY A 370 11.58 1.36 -4.56
N THR A 371 11.38 2.55 -3.96
CA THR A 371 11.81 2.95 -2.61
C THR A 371 10.68 3.66 -1.88
N LEU A 372 10.72 3.67 -0.54
CA LEU A 372 9.74 4.34 0.33
C LEU A 372 10.25 5.65 0.94
N ASP A 373 11.51 6.02 0.74
CA ASP A 373 12.21 7.11 1.46
C ASP A 373 12.06 6.92 2.98
N SER A 374 12.26 5.68 3.42
CA SER A 374 12.09 5.24 4.81
C SER A 374 13.39 5.24 5.61
N ASP A 375 13.29 5.09 6.92
CA ASP A 375 14.40 4.98 7.85
C ASP A 375 15.30 3.74 7.68
N THR A 376 14.87 2.77 6.88
CA THR A 376 15.62 1.55 6.58
C THR A 376 16.44 1.63 5.29
N GLU A 377 16.22 2.68 4.49
CA GLU A 377 16.84 2.83 3.17
C GLU A 377 18.03 3.79 3.22
N THR A 378 19.09 3.46 2.48
CA THR A 378 20.24 4.35 2.29
C THR A 378 19.84 5.46 1.29
N PRO A 379 19.98 6.76 1.64
CA PRO A 379 19.67 7.85 0.71
C PRO A 379 20.46 7.73 -0.60
N GLY A 380 19.76 7.71 -1.73
CA GLY A 380 20.36 7.61 -3.06
C GLY A 380 20.78 6.20 -3.48
N ALA A 381 20.56 5.17 -2.65
CA ALA A 381 20.73 3.79 -3.07
C ALA A 381 19.67 3.37 -4.10
N GLY A 382 19.92 2.24 -4.77
CA GLY A 382 19.01 1.65 -5.74
C GLY A 382 17.70 1.15 -5.12
N PRO A 383 16.71 0.77 -5.94
CA PRO A 383 15.42 0.29 -5.47
C PRO A 383 15.48 -1.16 -4.96
N LEU A 384 14.55 -1.54 -4.09
CA LEU A 384 14.37 -2.94 -3.65
C LEU A 384 13.63 -3.81 -4.67
N SER A 385 12.95 -3.18 -5.64
CA SER A 385 12.21 -3.87 -6.69
C SER A 385 12.51 -3.31 -8.06
N ARG A 386 12.37 -4.15 -9.08
CA ARG A 386 12.32 -3.76 -10.49
C ARG A 386 11.14 -4.43 -11.15
N SER A 387 10.79 -4.00 -12.36
CA SER A 387 9.55 -4.44 -13.02
C SER A 387 9.82 -5.15 -14.33
N TYR A 388 9.16 -6.30 -14.48
CA TYR A 388 8.95 -6.95 -15.75
C TYR A 388 7.59 -6.53 -16.32
N VAL A 389 7.42 -6.64 -17.63
CA VAL A 389 6.16 -6.35 -18.30
C VAL A 389 5.87 -7.40 -19.38
N PHE A 390 4.69 -7.99 -19.32
CA PHE A 390 4.12 -8.73 -20.43
C PHE A 390 3.35 -7.76 -21.31
N VAL A 391 3.70 -7.67 -22.58
CA VAL A 391 3.05 -6.81 -23.58
C VAL A 391 2.10 -7.65 -24.42
N ASN A 392 0.80 -7.33 -24.34
CA ASN A 392 -0.24 -7.95 -25.18
C ASN A 392 -0.64 -7.03 -26.34
N HIS A 393 -1.13 -5.82 -26.04
CA HIS A 393 -1.77 -4.94 -27.01
C HIS A 393 -1.23 -3.52 -26.88
N VAL A 394 0.06 -3.32 -27.20
CA VAL A 394 0.73 -2.02 -27.16
C VAL A 394 1.22 -1.65 -28.55
N ALA A 395 0.82 -0.48 -29.04
CA ALA A 395 1.16 -0.03 -30.39
C ALA A 395 2.67 0.15 -30.54
N GLY A 396 3.25 -0.47 -31.57
CA GLY A 396 4.68 -0.33 -31.89
C GLY A 396 5.63 -1.14 -31.01
N ILE A 397 5.12 -1.98 -30.11
CA ILE A 397 5.92 -2.91 -29.29
C ILE A 397 5.43 -4.33 -29.58
N ALA A 398 6.35 -5.23 -29.92
CA ALA A 398 6.02 -6.63 -30.16
C ALA A 398 5.44 -7.29 -28.90
N GLN A 399 4.65 -8.35 -29.10
CA GLN A 399 4.19 -9.16 -27.98
C GLN A 399 5.35 -9.97 -27.39
N GLY A 400 5.40 -10.00 -26.06
CA GLY A 400 6.44 -10.70 -25.33
C GLY A 400 6.49 -10.32 -23.86
N SER A 401 7.43 -10.93 -23.15
CA SER A 401 7.84 -10.51 -21.81
C SER A 401 9.13 -9.72 -21.89
N TYR A 402 9.21 -8.64 -21.10
CA TYR A 402 10.31 -7.70 -21.12
C TYR A 402 10.73 -7.32 -19.70
N LEU A 403 12.02 -7.04 -19.51
CA LEU A 403 12.53 -6.32 -18.36
C LEU A 403 12.56 -4.83 -18.67
N TYR A 404 11.94 -4.01 -17.82
CA TYR A 404 11.98 -2.56 -17.97
C TYR A 404 13.32 -2.00 -17.45
N ASP A 405 13.97 -1.18 -18.28
CA ASP A 405 15.16 -0.42 -17.93
C ASP A 405 14.80 1.07 -17.78
N PRO A 406 14.77 1.61 -16.54
CA PRO A 406 14.45 3.02 -16.32
C PRO A 406 15.59 3.95 -16.76
N ALA A 407 16.85 3.48 -16.83
CA ALA A 407 18.00 4.33 -17.09
C ALA A 407 18.03 4.87 -18.52
N ASP A 408 17.65 4.05 -19.50
CA ASP A 408 17.53 4.45 -20.90
C ASP A 408 16.08 4.47 -21.42
N ARG A 409 15.11 4.16 -20.56
CA ARG A 409 13.68 4.03 -20.88
C ARG A 409 13.46 3.03 -22.01
N SER A 410 13.90 1.80 -21.80
CA SER A 410 13.74 0.72 -22.78
C SER A 410 13.12 -0.52 -22.17
N LEU A 411 12.62 -1.39 -23.06
CA LEU A 411 12.18 -2.74 -22.74
C LEU A 411 13.21 -3.70 -23.32
N ARG A 412 13.89 -4.44 -22.45
CA ARG A 412 14.75 -5.54 -22.87
C ARG A 412 13.93 -6.81 -23.01
N LEU A 413 13.97 -7.44 -24.18
CA LEU A 413 13.25 -8.69 -24.44
C LEU A 413 13.78 -9.82 -23.55
N VAL A 414 12.85 -10.50 -22.87
CA VAL A 414 13.09 -11.73 -22.12
C VAL A 414 12.62 -12.92 -22.94
N LYS A 415 11.36 -12.88 -23.42
CA LYS A 415 10.78 -13.92 -24.27
C LYS A 415 9.82 -13.32 -25.28
N ALA A 416 10.01 -13.68 -26.56
CA ALA A 416 9.11 -13.28 -27.64
C ALA A 416 7.84 -14.13 -27.69
N GLY A 417 6.75 -13.55 -28.19
CA GLY A 417 5.50 -14.25 -28.46
C GLY A 417 4.33 -13.73 -27.62
N ALA A 418 3.11 -14.09 -28.02
CA ALA A 418 1.88 -13.67 -27.34
C ALA A 418 1.81 -14.24 -25.92
N PRO A 419 1.81 -13.42 -24.85
CA PRO A 419 1.79 -13.92 -23.49
C PRO A 419 0.37 -14.20 -22.97
N GLY A 420 -0.66 -13.87 -23.73
CA GLY A 420 -2.08 -14.00 -23.39
C GLY A 420 -2.52 -15.31 -22.75
N GLU A 421 -2.24 -16.42 -23.44
CA GLU A 421 -2.61 -17.76 -22.96
C GLU A 421 -1.89 -18.08 -21.65
N PHE A 422 -0.60 -17.78 -21.56
CA PHE A 422 0.19 -17.97 -20.35
C PHE A 422 -0.40 -17.17 -19.18
N LEU A 423 -0.67 -15.88 -19.38
CA LEU A 423 -1.22 -15.00 -18.37
C LEU A 423 -2.58 -15.51 -17.88
N GLN A 424 -3.48 -15.87 -18.80
CA GLN A 424 -4.82 -16.31 -18.45
C GLN A 424 -4.84 -17.68 -17.75
N ARG A 425 -4.00 -18.63 -18.19
CA ARG A 425 -3.90 -19.97 -17.58
C ARG A 425 -3.34 -19.93 -16.17
N ASN A 426 -2.44 -19.00 -15.88
CA ASN A 426 -1.80 -18.86 -14.57
C ASN A 426 -2.50 -17.85 -13.65
N TYR A 427 -3.74 -17.46 -13.96
CA TYR A 427 -4.56 -16.59 -13.13
C TYR A 427 -5.70 -17.36 -12.45
N PHE A 428 -5.84 -17.25 -11.13
CA PHE A 428 -6.73 -18.13 -10.35
C PHE A 428 -8.18 -17.66 -10.23
N LEU A 429 -8.48 -16.43 -10.65
CA LEU A 429 -9.80 -15.82 -10.45
C LEU A 429 -10.48 -15.57 -11.80
N ALA A 430 -11.81 -15.63 -11.80
CA ALA A 430 -12.63 -15.37 -12.99
C ALA A 430 -13.06 -13.88 -13.12
N ASN A 431 -12.34 -12.95 -12.47
CA ASN A 431 -12.71 -11.54 -12.42
C ASN A 431 -11.85 -10.64 -13.33
N TYR A 432 -10.91 -11.21 -14.09
CA TYR A 432 -10.17 -10.54 -15.15
C TYR A 432 -10.01 -11.45 -16.38
N ASN A 433 -10.06 -10.83 -17.56
CA ASN A 433 -9.55 -11.43 -18.78
C ASN A 433 -8.18 -10.78 -19.06
N LEU A 434 -7.11 -11.51 -18.79
CA LEU A 434 -5.74 -10.97 -18.89
C LEU A 434 -5.31 -10.79 -20.34
N GLU A 435 -5.86 -11.58 -21.26
CA GLU A 435 -5.62 -11.42 -22.70
C GLU A 435 -6.19 -10.11 -23.25
N GLN A 436 -7.19 -9.52 -22.58
CA GLN A 436 -7.73 -8.20 -22.95
C GLN A 436 -6.96 -7.03 -22.31
N ALA A 437 -6.09 -7.28 -21.32
CA ALA A 437 -5.23 -6.23 -20.78
C ALA A 437 -4.17 -5.86 -21.82
N ALA A 438 -3.83 -4.58 -21.94
CA ALA A 438 -2.81 -4.15 -22.89
C ALA A 438 -1.40 -4.56 -22.44
N ALA A 439 -1.13 -4.47 -21.14
CA ALA A 439 0.11 -4.94 -20.54
C ALA A 439 -0.14 -5.43 -19.11
N VAL A 440 0.73 -6.33 -18.63
CA VAL A 440 0.75 -6.82 -17.24
C VAL A 440 2.13 -6.55 -16.66
N ILE A 441 2.20 -5.63 -15.71
CA ILE A 441 3.42 -5.24 -15.00
C ILE A 441 3.59 -6.16 -13.79
N VAL A 442 4.80 -6.69 -13.60
CA VAL A 442 5.15 -7.65 -12.56
C VAL A 442 6.36 -7.11 -11.79
N PRO A 443 6.13 -6.44 -10.65
CA PRO A 443 7.22 -6.04 -9.78
C PRO A 443 7.79 -7.29 -9.09
N VAL A 444 9.10 -7.39 -9.10
CA VAL A 444 9.86 -8.50 -8.49
C VAL A 444 10.82 -7.96 -7.45
N ALA A 445 11.13 -8.77 -6.43
CA ALA A 445 12.11 -8.44 -5.41
C ALA A 445 12.90 -9.68 -4.97
N ARG A 446 14.13 -9.47 -4.51
CA ARG A 446 15.00 -10.52 -3.95
C ARG A 446 14.63 -10.79 -2.49
N THR A 447 13.42 -11.33 -2.28
CA THR A 447 12.81 -11.46 -0.94
C THR A 447 13.73 -12.17 0.05
N THR A 448 14.32 -13.31 -0.33
CA THR A 448 15.26 -14.05 0.53
C THR A 448 16.47 -13.21 0.90
N ALA A 449 17.05 -12.45 -0.04
CA ALA A 449 18.19 -11.58 0.23
C ALA A 449 17.84 -10.46 1.24
N VAL A 450 16.62 -9.92 1.17
CA VAL A 450 16.15 -8.93 2.16
C VAL A 450 16.02 -9.58 3.54
N LEU A 451 15.44 -10.78 3.62
CA LEU A 451 15.32 -11.51 4.90
C LEU A 451 16.68 -11.90 5.46
N ASP A 452 17.66 -12.25 4.62
CA ASP A 452 19.02 -12.56 5.06
C ASP A 452 19.76 -11.31 5.55
N ALA A 453 19.49 -10.15 4.94
CA ALA A 453 20.14 -8.89 5.27
C ALA A 453 19.62 -8.26 6.57
N VAL A 454 18.31 -8.33 6.83
CA VAL A 454 17.69 -7.63 7.97
C VAL A 454 16.79 -8.50 8.83
N GLY A 455 16.64 -9.80 8.55
CA GLY A 455 15.79 -10.70 9.33
C GLY A 455 14.30 -10.63 8.96
N ASP A 456 13.46 -11.26 9.79
CA ASP A 456 12.06 -11.56 9.48
C ASP A 456 11.19 -10.31 9.24
N ARG A 457 11.50 -9.20 9.91
CA ARG A 457 10.81 -7.91 9.69
C ARG A 457 11.04 -7.35 8.27
N GLY A 458 12.12 -7.75 7.60
CA GLY A 458 12.40 -7.43 6.20
C GLY A 458 11.27 -7.81 5.24
N TYR A 459 10.45 -8.80 5.59
CA TYR A 459 9.27 -9.18 4.83
C TYR A 459 8.26 -8.03 4.69
N ARG A 460 8.09 -7.22 5.74
CA ARG A 460 7.22 -6.04 5.71
C ARG A 460 7.75 -5.00 4.73
N LEU A 461 9.07 -4.82 4.65
CA LEU A 461 9.73 -3.86 3.78
C LEU A 461 9.52 -4.20 2.30
N VAL A 462 9.79 -5.47 1.93
CA VAL A 462 9.56 -5.97 0.57
C VAL A 462 8.13 -5.72 0.12
N ASN A 463 7.16 -6.18 0.92
CA ASN A 463 5.75 -6.03 0.55
C ASN A 463 5.30 -4.57 0.54
N ALA A 464 5.83 -3.72 1.42
CA ALA A 464 5.51 -2.29 1.40
C ALA A 464 5.98 -1.63 0.10
N VAL A 465 7.16 -1.99 -0.42
CA VAL A 465 7.63 -1.49 -1.73
C VAL A 465 6.73 -1.98 -2.87
N ILE A 466 6.34 -3.26 -2.87
CA ILE A 466 5.42 -3.80 -3.89
C ILE A 466 4.02 -3.14 -3.81
N GLY A 467 3.54 -2.90 -2.59
CA GLY A 467 2.31 -2.14 -2.34
C GLY A 467 2.39 -0.71 -2.87
N ALA A 468 3.52 -0.04 -2.67
CA ALA A 468 3.77 1.29 -3.20
C ALA A 468 3.77 1.30 -4.73
N ALA A 469 4.46 0.36 -5.38
CA ALA A 469 4.43 0.18 -6.83
C ALA A 469 2.99 0.04 -7.35
N SER A 470 2.16 -0.76 -6.67
CA SER A 470 0.75 -0.93 -7.02
C SER A 470 -0.05 0.36 -6.99
N GLN A 471 0.15 1.19 -5.96
CA GLN A 471 -0.55 2.45 -5.83
C GLN A 471 -0.06 3.49 -6.84
N ALA A 472 1.22 3.47 -7.19
CA ALA A 472 1.78 4.32 -8.23
C ALA A 472 1.17 3.99 -9.61
N VAL A 473 1.10 2.69 -9.99
CA VAL A 473 0.40 2.27 -11.23
C VAL A 473 -1.03 2.76 -11.23
N TYR A 474 -1.75 2.51 -10.14
CA TYR A 474 -3.14 2.87 -10.02
C TYR A 474 -3.38 4.38 -10.21
N THR A 475 -2.58 5.20 -9.54
CA THR A 475 -2.71 6.66 -9.55
C THR A 475 -2.30 7.24 -10.91
N ALA A 476 -1.20 6.76 -11.48
CA ALA A 476 -0.74 7.16 -12.81
C ALA A 476 -1.72 6.72 -13.91
N SER A 477 -2.26 5.50 -13.82
CA SER A 477 -3.28 5.01 -14.76
C SER A 477 -4.53 5.90 -14.73
N ALA A 478 -5.03 6.22 -13.53
CA ALA A 478 -6.18 7.10 -13.39
C ALA A 478 -5.94 8.50 -13.98
N ALA A 479 -4.76 9.08 -13.75
CA ALA A 479 -4.37 10.38 -14.31
C ALA A 479 -4.13 10.34 -15.84
N ALA A 480 -3.67 9.20 -16.37
CA ALA A 480 -3.48 8.98 -17.81
C ALA A 480 -4.79 8.67 -18.55
N GLY A 481 -5.91 8.44 -17.83
CA GLY A 481 -7.18 8.00 -18.41
C GLY A 481 -7.21 6.51 -18.75
N LEU A 482 -6.34 5.71 -18.12
CA LEU A 482 -6.26 4.26 -18.26
C LEU A 482 -7.01 3.56 -17.12
N SER A 483 -7.35 2.30 -17.37
CA SER A 483 -7.87 1.41 -16.35
C SER A 483 -6.76 0.51 -15.82
N CYS A 484 -6.89 0.13 -14.56
CA CYS A 484 -5.91 -0.68 -13.84
C CYS A 484 -6.61 -1.81 -13.06
N GLY A 485 -5.95 -2.96 -12.97
CA GLY A 485 -6.35 -4.08 -12.15
C GLY A 485 -5.13 -4.69 -11.49
N VAL A 486 -5.19 -4.93 -10.20
CA VAL A 486 -4.08 -5.50 -9.44
C VAL A 486 -4.57 -6.77 -8.79
N ALA A 487 -3.78 -7.84 -8.90
CA ALA A 487 -4.15 -9.12 -8.36
C ALA A 487 -2.96 -9.86 -7.74
N LEU A 488 -3.27 -10.59 -6.68
CA LEU A 488 -2.35 -11.49 -5.99
C LEU A 488 -2.58 -12.95 -6.37
N GLY A 489 -3.71 -13.28 -7.02
CA GLY A 489 -4.12 -14.64 -7.36
C GLY A 489 -3.52 -15.14 -8.67
N PHE A 490 -2.22 -15.37 -8.72
CA PHE A 490 -1.51 -15.92 -9.87
C PHE A 490 -0.46 -16.97 -9.45
N ASP A 491 -0.04 -17.83 -10.38
CA ASP A 491 1.01 -18.82 -10.14
C ASP A 491 2.39 -18.17 -10.20
N ALA A 492 2.91 -17.78 -9.04
CA ALA A 492 4.22 -17.16 -8.93
C ALA A 492 5.36 -18.05 -9.44
N ILE A 493 5.25 -19.38 -9.32
CA ILE A 493 6.27 -20.30 -9.81
C ILE A 493 6.31 -20.28 -11.34
N SER A 494 5.16 -20.37 -11.99
CA SER A 494 5.08 -20.28 -13.46
C SER A 494 5.61 -18.92 -13.97
N PHE A 495 5.38 -17.82 -13.23
CA PHE A 495 5.92 -16.51 -13.58
C PHE A 495 7.44 -16.43 -13.37
N THR A 496 7.98 -17.06 -12.32
CA THR A 496 9.43 -17.21 -12.11
C THR A 496 10.08 -17.92 -13.30
N GLU A 497 9.50 -19.04 -13.74
CA GLU A 497 9.96 -19.82 -14.89
C GLU A 497 9.86 -19.03 -16.20
N GLU A 498 8.71 -18.37 -16.45
CA GLU A 498 8.46 -17.63 -17.68
C GLU A 498 9.37 -16.38 -17.83
N LEU A 499 9.80 -15.80 -16.72
CA LEU A 499 10.66 -14.62 -16.66
C LEU A 499 12.14 -14.96 -16.39
N ALA A 500 12.49 -16.26 -16.27
CA ALA A 500 13.83 -16.75 -15.98
C ALA A 500 14.46 -16.13 -14.72
N LEU A 501 13.73 -16.16 -13.60
CA LEU A 501 14.12 -15.49 -12.35
C LEU A 501 14.83 -16.42 -11.34
N GLU A 502 14.95 -17.71 -11.64
CA GLU A 502 15.53 -18.71 -10.73
C GLU A 502 16.97 -18.36 -10.34
N GLU A 503 17.76 -17.89 -11.30
CA GLU A 503 19.18 -17.57 -11.09
C GLU A 503 19.38 -16.21 -10.41
N THR A 504 18.39 -15.32 -10.42
CA THR A 504 18.48 -13.98 -9.81
C THR A 504 18.00 -13.96 -8.36
N GLY A 505 17.28 -15.00 -7.93
CA GLY A 505 16.61 -15.05 -6.63
C GLY A 505 15.47 -14.05 -6.51
N GLU A 506 14.97 -13.52 -7.64
CA GLU A 506 13.85 -12.60 -7.68
C GLU A 506 12.52 -13.36 -7.67
N VAL A 507 11.56 -12.82 -6.95
CA VAL A 507 10.24 -13.41 -6.80
C VAL A 507 9.18 -12.43 -7.32
N PRO A 508 8.27 -12.86 -8.21
CA PRO A 508 7.11 -12.07 -8.59
C PRO A 508 6.10 -12.08 -7.45
N LEU A 509 5.75 -10.89 -6.96
CA LEU A 509 4.92 -10.75 -5.76
C LEU A 509 3.51 -10.24 -6.06
N LEU A 510 3.31 -9.64 -7.24
CA LEU A 510 2.07 -9.01 -7.64
C LEU A 510 1.96 -8.96 -9.17
N ILE A 511 0.75 -8.98 -9.73
CA ILE A 511 0.52 -8.64 -11.13
C ILE A 511 -0.39 -7.41 -11.24
N MET A 512 -0.05 -6.51 -12.16
CA MET A 512 -0.72 -5.23 -12.35
C MET A 512 -1.06 -5.03 -13.82
N MET A 513 -2.32 -5.28 -14.16
CA MET A 513 -2.87 -5.13 -15.49
C MET A 513 -3.23 -3.67 -15.78
N ILE A 514 -2.85 -3.17 -16.95
CA ILE A 514 -3.26 -1.87 -17.46
C ILE A 514 -3.86 -1.99 -18.87
N GLY A 515 -4.72 -1.05 -19.23
CA GLY A 515 -5.28 -0.97 -20.58
C GLY A 515 -6.49 -0.06 -20.67
N HIS A 516 -7.16 -0.09 -21.81
CA HIS A 516 -8.43 0.61 -21.99
C HIS A 516 -9.58 -0.19 -21.38
N GLU A 517 -10.58 0.52 -20.90
CA GLU A 517 -11.86 -0.04 -20.46
C GLU A 517 -12.95 0.31 -21.49
N ARG A 518 -14.01 -0.49 -21.55
CA ARG A 518 -15.17 -0.14 -22.37
C ARG A 518 -15.77 1.18 -21.89
N PRO A 519 -16.07 2.14 -22.78
CA PRO A 519 -16.70 3.39 -22.38
C PRO A 519 -18.10 3.11 -21.81
N ARG A 520 -18.51 3.88 -20.79
CA ARG A 520 -19.83 3.79 -20.12
C ARG A 520 -20.11 2.41 -19.49
N PRO A 521 -19.39 2.03 -18.41
CA PRO A 521 -19.77 0.84 -17.65
C PRO A 521 -21.21 0.98 -17.14
N ALA A 522 -21.94 -0.14 -17.08
CA ALA A 522 -23.26 -0.14 -16.46
C ALA A 522 -23.13 0.24 -14.98
N ASP A 523 -23.93 1.20 -14.53
CA ASP A 523 -23.97 1.69 -13.16
C ASP A 523 -25.37 1.50 -12.56
N PHE A 524 -25.42 1.10 -11.29
CA PHE A 524 -26.67 1.05 -10.54
C PHE A 524 -27.10 2.45 -10.11
N ARG A 525 -28.28 2.90 -10.57
CA ARG A 525 -28.90 4.17 -10.16
C ARG A 525 -29.82 3.94 -8.97
N TYR A 526 -29.28 4.12 -7.76
CA TYR A 526 -30.03 3.90 -6.53
C TYR A 526 -31.14 4.93 -6.29
N GLU A 527 -31.13 6.06 -7.00
CA GLU A 527 -32.14 7.11 -6.86
C GLU A 527 -33.48 6.74 -7.52
N ILE A 528 -33.51 5.68 -8.33
CA ILE A 528 -34.69 5.22 -9.09
C ILE A 528 -35.29 3.96 -8.44
N ALA A 529 -34.60 3.37 -7.45
CA ALA A 529 -34.91 2.07 -6.86
C ALA A 529 -35.77 2.16 -5.61
#